data_AF-A0A316WR15-F1
#
_entry.id   AF-A0A316WR15-F1
#
_cell.length_a   1.000
_cell.length_b   1.000
_cell.length_c   1.000
_cell.angle_alpha   90.00
_cell.angle_beta   90.00
_cell.angle_gamma   90.00
#
_symmetry.space_group_name_H-M   'P 1'
#
loop_
_entity.id
_entity.type
_entity.pdbx_description
1 polymer ?
#
loop_
_entity_poly.entity_id
_entity_poly.type
_entity_poly.pdbx_seq_one_letter_code
_entity_poly.pdbx_strand_id
1 'polypeptide(L)'
;MYNLKWGIFILFSVTKTLWAQDIDWDKINSRTILNIVMPSNADQNRYHSDVVQIGDYNKSDLLINAKTSITVQQFGDYNTLFFINSFTDKETKSSIVTEGNNNIIDITGSNRISEGMQVNVKGDNKTIFMRNY
;
A
#
# COMPACT_ATOMS: atom_id res chain seq x y z
N MET A 1 8.28 -11.44 -57.63
CA MET A 1 8.41 -11.87 -56.21
C MET A 1 8.28 -10.62 -55.36
N TYR A 2 7.34 -10.64 -54.40
CA TYR A 2 6.74 -9.47 -53.76
C TYR A 2 7.75 -8.52 -53.07
N ASN A 3 7.47 -7.23 -53.22
CA ASN A 3 8.28 -6.09 -52.83
C ASN A 3 8.59 -6.03 -51.32
N LEU A 4 9.81 -6.41 -50.93
CA LEU A 4 10.35 -6.31 -49.55
C LEU A 4 10.29 -4.88 -48.97
N LYS A 5 10.17 -3.86 -49.82
CA LYS A 5 10.11 -2.43 -49.42
C LYS A 5 8.84 -2.07 -48.64
N TRP A 6 7.73 -2.78 -48.85
CA TRP A 6 6.46 -2.49 -48.15
C TRP A 6 6.37 -3.13 -46.77
N GLY A 7 7.12 -4.21 -46.52
CA GLY A 7 7.13 -4.89 -45.22
C GLY A 7 7.69 -4.02 -44.08
N ILE A 8 8.66 -3.15 -44.37
CA ILE A 8 9.25 -2.24 -43.39
C ILE A 8 8.26 -1.15 -42.97
N PHE A 9 7.44 -0.63 -43.89
CA PHE A 9 6.40 0.36 -43.58
C PHE A 9 5.27 -0.22 -42.72
N ILE A 10 4.94 -1.50 -42.89
CA ILE A 10 3.98 -2.21 -42.05
C ILE A 10 4.56 -2.42 -40.64
N LEU A 11 5.85 -2.76 -40.53
CA LEU A 11 6.50 -2.93 -39.22
C LEU A 11 6.55 -1.63 -38.40
N PHE A 12 6.71 -0.47 -39.05
CA PHE A 12 6.70 0.84 -38.38
C PHE A 12 5.31 1.38 -38.02
N SER A 13 4.25 0.88 -38.68
CA SER A 13 2.87 1.31 -38.39
C SER A 13 2.24 0.52 -37.24
N VAL A 14 2.68 -0.73 -37.03
CA VAL A 14 2.20 -1.58 -35.91
C VAL A 14 2.83 -1.19 -34.56
N THR A 15 4.00 -0.55 -34.52
CA THR A 15 4.64 -0.13 -33.27
C THR A 15 4.12 1.19 -32.69
N LYS A 16 3.30 1.93 -33.43
CA LYS A 16 2.74 3.23 -32.97
C LYS A 16 1.46 3.12 -32.15
N THR A 17 0.92 1.91 -31.94
CA THR A 17 -0.30 1.70 -31.14
C THR A 17 0.00 1.19 -29.73
N LEU A 18 1.13 1.58 -29.15
CA LEU A 18 1.31 1.49 -27.71
C LEU A 18 0.69 2.76 -27.12
N TRP A 19 -0.56 2.67 -26.65
CA TRP A 19 -1.15 3.69 -25.80
C TRP A 19 -0.39 3.68 -24.47
N ALA A 20 0.74 4.38 -24.45
CA ALA A 20 1.36 4.76 -23.20
C ALA A 20 0.35 5.63 -22.46
N GLN A 21 0.02 5.25 -21.23
CA GLN A 21 -0.75 6.12 -20.36
C GLN A 21 0.09 7.36 -20.12
N ASP A 22 -0.40 8.51 -20.56
CA ASP A 22 0.25 9.79 -20.32
C ASP A 22 -0.02 10.17 -18.86
N ILE A 23 0.93 9.82 -17.99
CA ILE A 23 0.91 10.23 -16.60
C ILE A 23 1.51 11.63 -16.56
N ASP A 24 0.67 12.63 -16.30
CA ASP A 24 1.09 14.00 -16.09
C ASP A 24 1.83 14.11 -14.75
N TRP A 25 3.15 13.90 -14.80
CA TRP A 25 4.03 13.89 -13.63
C TRP A 25 4.03 15.22 -12.88
N ASP A 26 3.75 16.34 -13.55
CA ASP A 26 3.67 17.66 -12.92
C ASP A 26 2.42 17.80 -12.03
N LYS A 27 1.40 16.98 -12.27
CA LYS A 27 0.20 16.89 -11.43
C LYS A 27 0.36 15.90 -10.27
N ILE A 28 1.48 15.18 -10.18
CA ILE A 28 1.75 14.25 -9.08
C ILE A 28 2.46 14.97 -7.95
N ASN A 29 1.80 15.03 -6.80
CA ASN A 29 2.39 15.51 -5.55
C ASN A 29 1.73 14.77 -4.37
N SER A 30 2.15 15.12 -3.15
CA SER A 30 1.65 14.51 -1.91
C SER A 30 0.13 14.57 -1.73
N ARG A 31 -0.58 15.49 -2.41
CA ARG A 31 -2.04 15.60 -2.37
C ARG A 31 -2.76 14.75 -3.41
N THR A 32 -2.10 14.42 -4.52
CA THR A 32 -2.73 13.79 -5.69
C THR A 32 -2.29 12.35 -5.90
N ILE A 33 -1.19 11.92 -5.29
CA ILE A 33 -0.63 10.57 -5.45
C ILE A 33 -1.63 9.45 -5.11
N LEU A 34 -2.52 9.68 -4.13
CA LEU A 34 -3.52 8.69 -3.71
C LEU A 34 -4.52 8.35 -4.82
N ASN A 35 -4.85 9.31 -5.69
CA ASN A 35 -5.78 9.09 -6.80
C ASN A 35 -5.20 8.17 -7.89
N ILE A 36 -3.88 7.98 -7.90
CA ILE A 36 -3.16 7.18 -8.90
C ILE A 36 -2.84 5.79 -8.35
N VAL A 37 -2.50 5.71 -7.06
CA VAL A 37 -2.05 4.47 -6.40
C VAL A 37 -3.20 3.61 -5.89
N MET A 38 -4.39 4.20 -5.63
CA MET A 38 -5.55 3.45 -5.15
C MET A 38 -6.57 3.24 -6.29
N PRO A 39 -6.47 2.17 -7.09
CA PRO A 39 -7.54 1.80 -8.01
C PRO A 39 -8.80 1.50 -7.18
N SER A 40 -9.86 2.25 -7.44
CA SER A 40 -11.07 2.31 -6.61
C SER A 40 -11.93 1.04 -6.55
N ASN A 41 -11.48 -0.11 -7.08
CA ASN A 41 -12.25 -1.35 -7.11
C ASN A 41 -11.36 -2.61 -7.16
N ALA A 42 -10.67 -2.94 -6.08
CA ALA A 42 -10.14 -4.29 -5.90
C ALA A 42 -11.25 -5.19 -5.31
N ASP A 43 -11.46 -6.38 -5.89
CA ASP A 43 -12.45 -7.38 -5.47
C ASP A 43 -12.59 -7.49 -3.94
N GLN A 44 -13.78 -7.19 -3.40
CA GLN A 44 -14.08 -7.24 -1.95
C GLN A 44 -13.91 -8.64 -1.32
N ASN A 45 -13.72 -9.68 -2.13
CA ASN A 45 -13.59 -11.08 -1.69
C ASN A 45 -12.15 -11.58 -1.53
N ARG A 46 -11.13 -10.74 -1.72
CA ARG A 46 -9.74 -11.13 -1.49
C ARG A 46 -9.15 -10.39 -0.29
N TYR A 47 -8.43 -11.11 0.55
CA TYR A 47 -7.57 -10.50 1.57
C TYR A 47 -6.51 -9.65 0.86
N HIS A 48 -6.42 -8.37 1.24
CA HIS A 48 -5.51 -7.40 0.64
C HIS A 48 -4.73 -6.65 1.71
N SER A 49 -3.55 -6.16 1.35
CA SER A 49 -2.74 -5.33 2.22
C SER A 49 -2.36 -4.06 1.49
N ASP A 50 -2.78 -2.93 2.03
CA ASP A 50 -2.50 -1.61 1.46
C ASP A 50 -1.58 -0.85 2.39
N VAL A 51 -0.48 -0.34 1.85
CA VAL A 51 0.47 0.49 2.59
C VAL A 51 0.67 1.79 1.83
N VAL A 52 0.31 2.88 2.49
CA VAL A 52 0.47 4.25 1.99
C VAL A 52 1.34 5.00 2.97
N GLN A 53 2.44 5.57 2.47
CA GLN A 53 3.39 6.34 3.27
C GLN A 53 3.65 7.67 2.56
N ILE A 54 3.43 8.77 3.25
CA ILE A 54 3.65 10.13 2.76
C ILE A 54 4.52 10.86 3.76
N GLY A 55 5.77 11.12 3.36
CA GLY A 55 6.82 11.72 4.18
C GLY A 55 8.13 10.95 4.04
N ASP A 56 9.17 11.47 4.67
CA ASP A 56 10.52 10.93 4.58
C ASP A 56 10.77 9.87 5.66
N TYR A 57 11.54 8.83 5.31
CA TYR A 57 12.01 7.80 6.24
C TYR A 57 10.92 7.04 7.03
N ASN A 58 9.71 6.96 6.49
CA ASN A 58 8.70 6.05 7.02
C ASN A 58 9.08 4.58 6.75
N LYS A 59 8.73 3.70 7.69
CA LYS A 59 8.98 2.26 7.61
C LYS A 59 7.75 1.48 8.03
N SER A 60 7.43 0.42 7.28
CA SER A 60 6.35 -0.51 7.59
C SER A 60 6.79 -1.93 7.30
N ASP A 61 6.98 -2.73 8.35
CA ASP A 61 7.31 -4.15 8.27
C ASP A 61 6.07 -4.98 8.61
N LEU A 62 5.55 -5.72 7.64
CA LEU A 62 4.35 -6.55 7.77
C LEU A 62 4.72 -8.03 7.64
N LEU A 63 4.47 -8.82 8.67
CA LEU A 63 4.60 -10.27 8.66
C LEU A 63 3.23 -10.91 8.94
N ILE A 64 2.50 -11.22 7.87
CA ILE A 64 1.07 -11.57 7.93
C ILE A 64 0.77 -12.91 7.25
N ASN A 65 -0.33 -13.55 7.64
CA ASN A 65 -0.85 -14.77 6.98
C ASN A 65 -1.69 -14.45 5.72
N ALA A 66 -2.11 -15.49 5.00
CA ALA A 66 -2.93 -15.37 3.78
C ALA A 66 -4.38 -14.88 4.00
N LYS A 67 -4.83 -14.77 5.25
CA LYS A 67 -6.19 -14.37 5.68
C LYS A 67 -6.19 -13.04 6.44
N THR A 68 -5.13 -12.27 6.32
CA THR A 68 -5.01 -10.95 6.95
C THR A 68 -5.29 -9.88 5.92
N SER A 69 -6.27 -9.03 6.21
CA SER A 69 -6.40 -7.75 5.54
C SER A 69 -5.90 -6.63 6.44
N ILE A 70 -5.01 -5.79 5.92
CA ILE A 70 -4.49 -4.65 6.67
C ILE A 70 -4.37 -3.41 5.78
N THR A 71 -4.81 -2.28 6.30
CA THR A 71 -4.56 -0.97 5.69
C THR A 71 -3.64 -0.18 6.60
N VAL A 72 -2.54 0.33 6.06
CA VAL A 72 -1.57 1.16 6.74
C VAL A 72 -1.48 2.51 6.02
N GLN A 73 -1.66 3.59 6.77
CA GLN A 73 -1.49 4.95 6.30
C GLN A 73 -0.58 5.71 7.26
N GLN A 74 0.55 6.20 6.78
CA GLN A 74 1.50 7.01 7.54
C GLN A 74 1.68 8.38 6.88
N PHE A 75 1.37 9.44 7.60
CA PHE A 75 1.48 10.84 7.18
C PHE A 75 2.43 11.59 8.13
N GLY A 76 3.58 12.01 7.61
CA GLY A 76 4.68 12.62 8.36
C GLY A 76 5.96 11.82 8.22
N ASP A 77 7.01 12.23 8.92
CA ASP A 77 8.36 11.68 8.74
C ASP A 77 8.75 10.72 9.87
N TYR A 78 9.65 9.77 9.57
CA TYR A 78 10.24 8.85 10.54
C TYR A 78 9.25 7.96 11.31
N ASN A 79 8.06 7.70 10.77
CA ASN A 79 7.11 6.77 11.41
C ASN A 79 7.51 5.33 11.14
N THR A 80 7.44 4.49 12.16
CA THR A 80 7.79 3.06 12.08
C THR A 80 6.62 2.19 12.51
N LEU A 81 6.24 1.24 11.66
CA LEU A 81 5.27 0.19 11.96
C LEU A 81 5.95 -1.19 11.88
N PHE A 82 5.73 -2.00 12.92
CA PHE A 82 5.93 -3.44 12.91
C PHE A 82 4.59 -4.12 13.19
N PHE A 83 4.11 -4.93 12.25
CA PHE A 83 2.86 -5.66 12.40
C PHE A 83 3.08 -7.14 12.11
N ILE A 84 2.89 -7.99 13.13
CA ILE A 84 3.10 -9.42 13.02
C ILE A 84 1.81 -10.18 13.34
N ASN A 85 1.24 -10.81 12.31
CA ASN A 85 0.06 -11.66 12.37
C ASN A 85 0.23 -12.90 11.46
N SER A 86 1.36 -13.59 11.56
CA SER A 86 1.64 -14.81 10.80
C SER A 86 1.42 -16.10 11.59
N PHE A 87 1.15 -16.02 12.90
CA PHE A 87 1.15 -17.17 13.80
C PHE A 87 -0.17 -17.95 13.86
N THR A 88 -1.21 -17.48 13.18
CA THR A 88 -2.56 -18.05 13.21
C THR A 88 -3.14 -18.10 11.81
N ASP A 89 -4.13 -18.95 11.57
CA ASP A 89 -4.93 -18.99 10.34
C ASP A 89 -6.27 -18.26 10.49
N LYS A 90 -6.44 -17.49 11.57
CA LYS A 90 -7.65 -16.70 11.81
C LYS A 90 -7.69 -15.49 10.87
N GLU A 91 -8.84 -15.29 10.25
CA GLU A 91 -9.12 -14.05 9.52
C GLU A 91 -8.95 -12.84 10.45
N THR A 92 -8.23 -11.83 9.96
CA THR A 92 -8.01 -10.60 10.72
C THR A 92 -8.14 -9.41 9.77
N LYS A 93 -8.86 -8.38 10.22
CA LYS A 93 -8.99 -7.09 9.52
C LYS A 93 -8.46 -6.00 10.44
N SER A 94 -7.48 -5.23 9.97
CA SER A 94 -6.88 -4.16 10.77
C SER A 94 -6.65 -2.89 9.95
N SER A 95 -6.78 -1.74 10.59
CA SER A 95 -6.44 -0.44 10.00
C SER A 95 -5.53 0.33 10.95
N ILE A 96 -4.42 0.85 10.43
CA ILE A 96 -3.44 1.62 11.19
C ILE A 96 -3.22 2.94 10.46
N VAL A 97 -3.58 4.03 11.12
CA VAL A 97 -3.42 5.39 10.61
C VAL A 97 -2.52 6.17 11.56
N THR A 98 -1.48 6.80 11.03
CA THR A 98 -0.52 7.61 11.78
C THR A 98 -0.42 8.99 11.15
N GLU A 99 -0.71 10.03 11.93
CA GLU A 99 -0.56 11.44 11.58
C GLU A 99 0.41 12.11 12.55
N GLY A 100 1.60 12.47 12.08
CA GLY A 100 2.66 13.09 12.87
C GLY A 100 4.02 12.46 12.59
N ASN A 101 5.04 12.86 13.36
CA ASN A 101 6.42 12.46 13.14
C ASN A 101 6.95 11.56 14.26
N ASN A 102 7.89 10.69 13.89
CA ASN A 102 8.63 9.86 14.84
C ASN A 102 7.72 9.00 15.74
N ASN A 103 6.66 8.44 15.16
CA ASN A 103 5.78 7.51 15.87
C ASN A 103 6.23 6.06 15.66
N ILE A 104 6.13 5.25 16.71
CA ILE A 104 6.49 3.83 16.68
C ILE A 104 5.27 3.01 17.04
N ILE A 105 4.85 2.11 16.14
CA ILE A 105 3.76 1.17 16.38
C ILE A 105 4.32 -0.24 16.23
N ASP A 106 4.19 -1.06 17.28
CA ASP A 106 4.55 -2.48 17.26
C ASP A 106 3.36 -3.30 17.75
N ILE A 107 2.80 -4.11 16.85
CA ILE A 107 1.67 -4.98 17.11
C ILE A 107 2.07 -6.41 16.74
N THR A 108 2.00 -7.32 17.71
CA THR A 108 2.31 -8.73 17.50
C THR A 108 1.20 -9.62 18.02
N GLY A 109 0.82 -10.61 17.22
CA GLY A 109 -0.21 -11.61 17.53
C GLY A 109 -1.59 -11.21 17.04
N SER A 110 -2.51 -12.17 17.04
CA SER A 110 -3.91 -11.97 16.68
C SER A 110 -4.83 -12.87 17.50
N ASN A 111 -5.81 -12.24 18.16
CA ASN A 111 -6.85 -12.91 18.92
C ASN A 111 -8.22 -12.26 18.62
N ARG A 112 -9.23 -12.46 19.49
CA ARG A 112 -10.56 -11.83 19.29
C ARG A 112 -10.55 -10.30 19.35
N ILE A 113 -9.56 -9.67 19.97
CA ILE A 113 -9.40 -8.20 20.05
C ILE A 113 -8.92 -7.62 18.72
N SER A 114 -8.13 -8.38 17.96
CA SER A 114 -7.53 -7.94 16.70
C SER A 114 -8.52 -7.90 15.54
N GLU A 115 -9.70 -8.49 15.71
CA GLU A 115 -10.75 -8.56 14.69
C GLU A 115 -11.45 -7.21 14.53
N GLY A 116 -11.20 -6.54 13.41
CA GLY A 116 -11.74 -5.18 13.17
C GLY A 116 -10.97 -4.09 13.90
N MET A 117 -9.74 -4.37 14.35
CA MET A 117 -8.92 -3.44 15.10
C MET A 117 -8.56 -2.19 14.27
N GLN A 118 -8.71 -1.03 14.89
CA GLN A 118 -8.34 0.25 14.30
C GLN A 118 -7.43 1.01 15.26
N VAL A 119 -6.26 1.41 14.78
CA VAL A 119 -5.27 2.20 15.53
C VAL A 119 -5.12 3.53 14.83
N ASN A 120 -5.44 4.62 15.52
CA ASN A 120 -5.24 5.97 15.04
C ASN A 120 -4.29 6.72 15.98
N VAL A 121 -3.14 7.12 15.45
CA VAL A 121 -2.12 7.88 16.18
C VAL A 121 -2.07 9.29 15.63
N LYS A 122 -2.27 10.27 16.50
CA LYS A 122 -2.17 11.69 16.14
C LYS A 122 -1.17 12.43 17.04
N GLY A 123 -0.28 13.18 16.40
CA GLY A 123 0.80 13.95 17.03
C GLY A 123 2.15 13.23 16.95
N ASP A 124 3.17 13.86 17.53
CA ASP A 124 4.56 13.40 17.39
C ASP A 124 5.03 12.56 18.56
N ASN A 125 6.06 11.73 18.35
CA ASN A 125 6.77 10.98 19.38
C ASN A 125 5.86 10.06 20.21
N LYS A 126 4.89 9.39 19.58
CA LYS A 126 4.04 8.41 20.23
C LYS A 126 4.59 7.01 20.05
N THR A 127 4.37 6.16 21.05
CA THR A 127 4.67 4.74 20.96
C THR A 127 3.44 3.94 21.31
N ILE A 128 3.05 3.03 20.42
CA ILE A 128 2.04 2.01 20.67
C ILE A 128 2.72 0.65 20.65
N PHE A 129 2.54 -0.10 21.71
CA PHE A 129 3.03 -1.46 21.83
C PHE A 129 1.87 -2.38 22.21
N MET A 130 1.58 -3.37 21.37
CA MET A 130 0.45 -4.27 21.55
C MET A 130 0.86 -5.73 21.33
N ARG A 131 0.35 -6.60 22.21
CA ARG A 131 0.54 -8.05 22.18
C ARG A 131 -0.81 -8.73 22.32
N ASN A 132 -1.22 -9.48 21.30
CA ASN A 132 -2.49 -10.18 21.24
C ASN A 132 -2.24 -11.69 21.18
N TYR A 133 -2.22 -12.35 22.33
CA TYR A 133 -2.12 -13.81 22.47
C TYR A 133 -3.49 -14.45 22.69
#